data_AF-A0A2V9G4B3-F1
#
_entry.id   AF-A0A2V9G4B3-F1
#
_cell.length_a   1.000
_cell.length_b   1.000
_cell.length_c   1.000
_cell.angle_alpha   90.00
_cell.angle_beta   90.00
_cell.angle_gamma   90.00
#
_symmetry.space_group_name_H-M   'P 1'
#
loop_
_entity.id
_entity.type
_entity.pdbx_description
1 polymer ?
#
loop_
_entity_poly.entity_id
_entity_poly.type
_entity_poly.pdbx_seq_one_letter_code
_entity_poly.pdbx_strand_id
1 'polypeptide(L)'
;MFRKLTWLRRFGRPGPESILNPPPHVPLLNVAARTSFLVLAEEPDREIVLGTLVAAPPGWRPSGKPTPDGFKAFFVTTNHPGFAPAAMNFRIEDAGPAACTLTTETRVYATDASTRRRFALYWRVIYPGSALIRRMWLRAIARRAKSL
;
A
#
# COMPACT_ATOMS: atom_id res chain seq x y z
N MET A 1 14.64 -12.70 0.91
CA MET A 1 14.17 -12.44 2.29
C MET A 1 12.65 -12.20 2.36
N PHE A 2 12.09 -11.30 1.54
CA PHE A 2 10.63 -11.05 1.43
C PHE A 2 9.78 -12.33 1.23
N ARG A 3 10.25 -13.26 0.37
CA ARG A 3 9.59 -14.54 0.07
C ARG A 3 9.48 -15.50 1.28
N LYS A 4 10.42 -15.45 2.22
CA LYS A 4 10.40 -16.31 3.43
C LYS A 4 9.38 -15.80 4.46
N LEU A 5 9.22 -14.47 4.54
CA LEU A 5 8.25 -13.80 5.41
C LEU A 5 6.80 -13.99 4.91
N THR A 6 6.57 -14.02 3.60
CA THR A 6 5.24 -14.30 3.04
C THR A 6 4.86 -15.78 3.12
N TRP A 7 5.84 -16.70 3.03
CA TRP A 7 5.64 -18.14 3.20
C TRP A 7 5.18 -18.52 4.61
N LEU A 8 5.84 -17.98 5.65
CA LEU A 8 5.53 -18.25 7.05
C LEU A 8 4.10 -17.81 7.43
N ARG A 9 3.60 -16.75 6.80
CA ARG A 9 2.25 -16.22 7.03
C ARG A 9 1.15 -16.99 6.28
N ARG A 10 1.52 -17.81 5.28
CA ARG A 10 0.58 -18.53 4.40
C ARG A 10 0.61 -20.05 4.56
N PHE A 11 1.43 -20.59 5.46
CA PHE A 11 1.61 -22.04 5.64
C PHE A 11 1.78 -22.78 4.30
N GLY A 12 2.53 -22.20 3.36
CA GLY A 12 2.80 -22.83 2.06
C GLY A 12 1.65 -22.87 1.04
N ARG A 13 0.48 -22.27 1.29
CA ARG A 13 -0.61 -22.27 0.29
C ARG A 13 -0.35 -21.27 -0.86
N PRO A 14 -0.38 -21.71 -2.14
CA PRO A 14 -0.39 -20.79 -3.27
C PRO A 14 -1.66 -19.95 -3.20
N GLY A 15 -1.51 -18.64 -3.40
CA GLY A 15 -2.63 -17.70 -3.41
C GLY A 15 -2.54 -16.80 -4.64
N PRO A 16 -3.65 -16.15 -5.04
CA PRO A 16 -3.70 -15.30 -6.21
C PRO A 16 -2.62 -14.20 -6.16
N GLU A 17 -2.29 -13.67 -7.34
CA GLU A 17 -1.33 -12.57 -7.50
C GLU A 17 -1.69 -11.43 -6.52
N SER A 18 -0.68 -10.97 -5.78
CA SER A 18 -0.83 -9.88 -4.81
C SER A 18 0.54 -9.33 -4.45
N ILE A 19 0.62 -8.22 -3.73
CA ILE A 19 1.90 -7.71 -3.18
C ILE A 19 2.62 -8.79 -2.33
N LEU A 20 1.88 -9.71 -1.72
CA LEU A 20 2.42 -10.80 -0.91
C LEU A 20 2.84 -12.03 -1.74
N ASN A 21 2.49 -12.08 -3.02
CA ASN A 21 2.88 -13.10 -3.99
C ASN A 21 3.11 -12.48 -5.39
N PRO A 22 4.13 -11.62 -5.56
CA PRO A 22 4.38 -10.95 -6.83
C PRO A 22 5.13 -11.87 -7.82
N PRO A 23 4.87 -11.79 -9.13
CA PRO A 23 5.67 -12.49 -10.13
C PRO A 23 7.11 -11.96 -10.16
N PRO A 24 8.11 -12.79 -10.48
CA PRO A 24 9.53 -12.43 -10.37
C PRO A 24 10.00 -11.31 -11.32
N HIS A 25 9.26 -11.01 -12.39
CA HIS A 25 9.66 -10.06 -13.45
C HIS A 25 8.76 -8.84 -13.60
N VAL A 26 7.78 -8.66 -12.70
CA VAL A 26 6.88 -7.51 -12.76
C VAL A 26 7.24 -6.53 -11.63
N PRO A 27 7.35 -5.22 -11.92
CA PRO A 27 7.48 -4.21 -10.87
C PRO A 27 6.38 -4.38 -9.81
N LEU A 28 6.77 -4.40 -8.53
CA LEU A 28 5.83 -4.61 -7.41
C LEU A 28 4.69 -3.57 -7.40
N LEU A 29 4.98 -2.37 -7.89
CA LEU A 29 4.01 -1.29 -8.07
C LEU A 29 2.89 -1.68 -9.06
N ASN A 30 3.24 -2.31 -10.19
CA ASN A 30 2.26 -2.77 -11.16
C ASN A 30 1.41 -3.91 -10.60
N VAL A 31 2.01 -4.80 -9.81
CA VAL A 31 1.28 -5.85 -9.08
C VAL A 31 0.33 -5.24 -8.06
N ALA A 32 0.79 -4.25 -7.29
CA ALA A 32 -0.03 -3.53 -6.33
C ALA A 32 -1.27 -2.90 -6.99
N ALA A 33 -1.04 -2.12 -8.05
CA ALA A 33 -2.03 -1.34 -8.78
C ALA A 33 -3.12 -2.19 -9.47
N ARG A 34 -2.87 -3.47 -9.74
CA ARG A 34 -3.84 -4.37 -10.40
C ARG A 34 -4.46 -5.43 -9.48
N THR A 35 -4.03 -5.50 -8.22
CA THR A 35 -4.50 -6.53 -7.28
C THR A 35 -5.24 -5.92 -6.09
N SER A 36 -4.52 -5.33 -5.15
CA SER A 36 -5.06 -4.91 -3.83
C SER A 36 -5.07 -3.40 -3.61
N PHE A 37 -4.50 -2.64 -4.55
CA PHE A 37 -4.39 -1.19 -4.47
C PHE A 37 -4.98 -0.56 -5.73
N LEU A 38 -5.56 0.62 -5.56
CA LEU A 38 -6.07 1.47 -6.64
C LEU A 38 -5.09 2.62 -6.84
N VAL A 39 -4.74 2.97 -8.08
CA VAL A 39 -4.01 4.22 -8.34
C VAL A 39 -4.99 5.38 -8.14
N LEU A 40 -4.81 6.16 -7.08
CA LEU A 40 -5.68 7.29 -6.74
C LEU A 40 -5.23 8.57 -7.43
N ALA A 41 -3.93 8.75 -7.62
CA ALA A 41 -3.35 9.88 -8.33
C ALA A 41 -1.98 9.48 -8.87
N GLU A 42 -1.59 10.09 -9.98
CA GLU A 42 -0.27 9.93 -10.59
C GLU A 42 0.13 11.27 -11.21
N GLU A 43 1.31 11.75 -10.82
CA GLU A 43 2.04 12.81 -11.48
C GLU A 43 3.29 12.15 -12.09
N PRO A 44 3.36 12.05 -13.44
CA PRO A 44 4.46 11.38 -14.12
C PRO A 44 5.82 11.85 -13.61
N ASP A 45 6.74 10.90 -13.42
CA ASP A 45 8.11 11.11 -12.95
C ASP A 45 8.26 11.78 -11.56
N ARG A 46 7.15 12.02 -10.84
CA ARG A 46 7.18 12.75 -9.57
C ARG A 46 6.48 12.02 -8.43
N GLU A 47 5.23 11.60 -8.60
CA GLU A 47 4.49 10.99 -7.50
C GLU A 47 3.44 10.00 -7.99
N ILE A 48 3.33 8.86 -7.30
CA ILE A 48 2.20 7.96 -7.46
C ILE A 48 1.55 7.71 -6.10
N VAL A 49 0.22 7.77 -6.04
CA VAL A 49 -0.58 7.54 -4.83
C VAL A 49 -1.46 6.32 -5.02
N LEU A 50 -1.34 5.37 -4.11
CA LEU A 50 -2.06 4.11 -4.09
C LEU A 50 -3.04 4.08 -2.91
N GLY A 51 -4.29 3.72 -3.18
CA GLY A 51 -5.36 3.58 -2.21
C GLY A 51 -5.66 2.12 -1.90
N THR A 52 -5.99 1.82 -0.66
CA THR A 52 -6.50 0.51 -0.26
C THR A 52 -7.38 0.63 0.99
N LEU A 53 -8.07 -0.45 1.33
CA LEU A 53 -8.88 -0.54 2.54
C LEU A 53 -8.19 -1.48 3.53
N VAL A 54 -7.75 -0.97 4.67
CA VAL A 54 -7.06 -1.79 5.69
C VAL A 54 -7.99 -2.34 6.77
N ALA A 55 -9.20 -1.77 6.90
CA ALA A 55 -10.28 -2.33 7.70
C ALA A 55 -11.65 -1.98 7.10
N ALA A 56 -12.60 -2.90 7.24
CA ALA A 56 -14.00 -2.73 6.89
C ALA A 56 -14.87 -3.43 7.95
N PRO A 57 -16.17 -3.08 8.06
CA PRO A 57 -17.10 -3.80 8.92
C PRO A 57 -17.20 -5.30 8.55
N PRO A 58 -17.45 -6.19 9.52
CA PRO A 58 -17.70 -7.60 9.25
C PRO A 58 -18.83 -7.79 8.23
N GLY A 59 -18.62 -8.69 7.26
CA GLY A 59 -19.62 -8.99 6.23
C GLY A 59 -19.71 -7.93 5.11
N TRP A 60 -19.02 -6.80 5.22
CA TRP A 60 -19.01 -5.80 4.16
C TRP A 60 -18.30 -6.30 2.90
N ARG A 61 -18.90 -6.04 1.74
CA ARG A 61 -18.33 -6.28 0.42
C ARG A 61 -18.64 -5.09 -0.49
N PRO A 62 -17.71 -4.71 -1.38
CA PRO A 62 -18.02 -3.69 -2.38
C PRO A 62 -19.14 -4.20 -3.30
N SER A 63 -20.08 -3.33 -3.63
CA SER A 63 -21.23 -3.62 -4.52
C SER A 63 -20.84 -3.78 -6.00
N GLY A 64 -19.55 -3.69 -6.33
CA GLY A 64 -19.01 -3.80 -7.67
C GLY A 64 -17.48 -3.78 -7.67
N LYS A 65 -16.88 -3.69 -8.86
CA LYS A 65 -15.42 -3.55 -8.99
C LYS A 65 -14.99 -2.19 -8.43
N PRO A 66 -14.06 -2.12 -7.46
CA PRO A 66 -13.59 -0.86 -6.94
C PRO A 66 -12.95 0.01 -8.03
N THR A 67 -13.30 1.29 -8.08
CA THR A 67 -12.67 2.29 -8.96
C THR A 67 -12.00 3.37 -8.11
N PRO A 68 -10.95 4.05 -8.62
CA PRO A 68 -10.32 5.16 -7.91
C PRO A 68 -11.31 6.26 -7.51
N ASP A 69 -12.22 6.64 -8.42
CA ASP A 69 -13.21 7.68 -8.16
C ASP A 69 -14.27 7.22 -7.16
N GLY A 70 -14.72 5.97 -7.25
CA GLY A 70 -15.62 5.37 -6.27
C GLY A 70 -14.99 5.29 -4.88
N PHE A 71 -13.70 4.96 -4.80
CA PHE A 71 -12.96 4.94 -3.54
C PHE A 71 -12.86 6.35 -2.93
N LYS A 72 -12.48 7.36 -3.72
CA LYS A 72 -12.42 8.76 -3.25
C LYS A 72 -13.79 9.24 -2.80
N ALA A 73 -14.82 9.06 -3.63
CA ALA A 73 -16.18 9.48 -3.33
C ALA A 73 -16.67 8.84 -2.03
N PHE A 74 -16.53 7.52 -1.89
CA PHE A 74 -16.99 6.79 -0.70
C PHE A 74 -16.45 7.37 0.61
N PHE A 75 -15.16 7.72 0.66
CA PHE A 75 -14.53 8.24 1.88
C PHE A 75 -14.58 9.75 2.05
N VAL A 76 -14.81 10.53 0.99
CA VAL A 76 -15.02 11.98 1.07
C VAL A 76 -16.45 12.30 1.48
N THR A 77 -17.43 11.62 0.89
CA THR A 77 -18.85 11.98 1.06
C THR A 77 -19.51 11.25 2.21
N THR A 78 -19.03 10.05 2.52
CA THR A 78 -19.75 9.15 3.43
C THR A 78 -18.79 8.64 4.50
N ASN A 79 -18.67 9.38 5.60
CA ASN A 79 -17.86 8.98 6.76
C ASN A 79 -18.51 7.78 7.50
N HIS A 80 -18.64 6.66 6.81
CA HIS A 80 -19.25 5.44 7.34
C HIS A 80 -18.38 4.87 8.46
N PRO A 81 -18.95 4.56 9.64
CA PRO A 81 -18.19 3.98 10.74
C PRO A 81 -17.70 2.58 10.39
N GLY A 82 -16.59 2.16 11.01
CA GLY A 82 -16.03 0.81 10.88
C GLY A 82 -15.00 0.65 9.76
N PHE A 83 -14.63 1.72 9.06
CA PHE A 83 -13.71 1.68 7.93
C PHE A 83 -12.37 2.33 8.27
N ALA A 84 -11.31 1.80 7.66
CA ALA A 84 -10.00 2.42 7.67
C ALA A 84 -9.39 2.45 6.27
N PRO A 85 -9.73 3.44 5.41
CA PRO A 85 -9.01 3.67 4.17
C PRO A 85 -7.55 4.04 4.45
N ALA A 86 -6.67 3.61 3.56
CA ALA A 86 -5.26 3.98 3.57
C ALA A 86 -4.83 4.46 2.19
N ALA A 87 -3.95 5.47 2.19
CA ALA A 87 -3.22 5.93 1.02
C ALA A 87 -1.72 5.74 1.26
N MET A 88 -1.00 5.28 0.26
CA MET A 88 0.46 5.17 0.26
C MET A 88 1.01 5.85 -0.97
N ASN A 89 2.04 6.68 -0.82
CA ASN A 89 2.69 7.31 -1.96
C ASN A 89 4.14 6.83 -2.14
N PHE A 90 4.63 7.03 -3.36
CA PHE A 90 6.05 7.12 -3.67
C PHE A 90 6.27 8.45 -4.35
N ARG A 91 7.15 9.29 -3.79
CA ARG A 91 7.40 10.64 -4.27
C ARG A 91 8.88 10.85 -4.50
N ILE A 92 9.21 11.37 -5.66
CA ILE A 92 10.55 11.73 -6.10
C ILE A 92 10.68 13.25 -5.98
N GLU A 93 11.74 13.69 -5.33
CA GLU A 93 12.12 15.09 -5.24
C GLU A 93 13.53 15.26 -5.81
N ASP A 94 13.73 16.33 -6.59
CA ASP A 94 15.04 16.70 -7.11
C ASP A 94 16.00 16.94 -5.93
N ALA A 95 17.18 16.32 -6.00
CA ALA A 95 18.23 16.44 -5.00
C ALA A 95 19.56 16.94 -5.61
N GLY A 96 19.52 17.46 -6.84
CA GLY A 96 20.67 17.99 -7.56
C GLY A 96 21.06 17.15 -8.79
N PRO A 97 22.18 17.52 -9.46
CA PRO A 97 22.60 16.87 -10.71
C PRO A 97 22.74 15.36 -10.55
N ALA A 98 21.99 14.61 -11.35
CA ALA A 98 21.95 13.14 -11.35
C ALA A 98 21.57 12.50 -9.99
N ALA A 99 20.87 13.23 -9.12
CA ALA A 99 20.43 12.75 -7.81
C ALA A 99 18.96 13.07 -7.57
N CYS A 100 18.25 12.16 -6.90
CA CYS A 100 16.91 12.42 -6.42
C CYS A 100 16.68 11.76 -5.05
N THR A 101 15.73 12.31 -4.31
CA THR A 101 15.25 11.73 -3.05
C THR A 101 13.92 11.01 -3.32
N LEU A 102 13.89 9.71 -3.07
CA LEU A 102 12.66 8.92 -3.09
C LEU A 102 12.14 8.74 -1.67
N THR A 103 10.92 9.22 -1.43
CA THR A 103 10.19 9.05 -0.17
C THR A 103 8.97 8.17 -0.34
N THR A 104 8.50 7.58 0.77
CA THR A 104 7.22 6.89 0.83
C THR A 104 6.55 7.18 2.16
N GLU A 105 5.28 7.54 2.12
CA GLU A 105 4.43 7.78 3.26
C GLU A 105 3.21 6.84 3.18
N THR A 106 2.66 6.46 4.34
CA THR A 106 1.37 5.79 4.39
C THR A 106 0.49 6.48 5.42
N ARG A 107 -0.66 6.94 4.94
CA ARG A 107 -1.67 7.65 5.73
C ARG A 107 -2.86 6.72 5.86
N VAL A 108 -3.31 6.48 7.08
CA VAL A 108 -4.51 5.68 7.36
C VAL A 108 -5.49 6.57 8.09
N TYR A 109 -6.69 6.70 7.53
CA TYR A 109 -7.79 7.41 8.16
C TYR A 109 -8.75 6.39 8.75
N ALA A 110 -9.04 6.46 10.04
CA ALA A 110 -10.06 5.63 10.68
C ALA A 110 -11.33 6.46 10.86
N THR A 111 -12.45 5.98 10.33
CA THR A 111 -13.71 6.75 10.25
C THR A 111 -14.40 6.97 11.60
N ASP A 112 -14.03 6.17 12.61
CA ASP A 112 -14.53 6.30 13.98
C ASP A 112 -13.46 5.93 15.03
N ALA A 113 -13.74 6.29 16.29
CA ALA A 113 -12.81 6.08 17.40
C ALA A 113 -12.54 4.60 17.71
N SER A 114 -13.53 3.71 17.53
CA SER A 114 -13.37 2.28 17.78
C SER A 114 -12.45 1.65 16.74
N THR A 115 -12.62 2.02 15.46
CA THR A 115 -11.74 1.60 14.37
C THR A 115 -10.33 2.13 14.56
N ARG A 116 -10.17 3.39 14.99
CA ARG A 116 -8.86 3.97 15.31
C ARG A 116 -8.13 3.17 16.40
N ARG A 117 -8.81 2.81 17.49
CA ARG A 117 -8.23 2.01 18.59
C ARG A 117 -7.80 0.63 18.13
N ARG A 118 -8.68 -0.07 17.40
CA ARG A 118 -8.39 -1.40 16.83
C ARG A 118 -7.19 -1.34 15.88
N PHE A 119 -7.16 -0.35 14.99
CA PHE A 119 -6.04 -0.14 14.09
C PHE A 119 -4.75 0.19 14.83
N ALA A 120 -4.78 1.01 15.88
CA ALA A 120 -3.59 1.33 16.66
C ALA A 120 -3.01 0.08 17.35
N LEU A 121 -3.86 -0.78 17.92
CA LEU A 121 -3.43 -2.06 18.52
C LEU A 121 -2.81 -2.98 17.47
N TYR A 122 -3.48 -3.14 16.32
CA TYR A 122 -2.94 -3.90 15.19
C TYR A 122 -1.60 -3.34 14.71
N TRP A 123 -1.50 -2.02 14.57
CA TRP A 123 -0.30 -1.33 14.10
C TRP A 123 0.89 -1.54 15.03
N ARG A 124 0.68 -1.51 16.35
CA ARG A 124 1.75 -1.81 17.33
C ARG A 124 2.39 -3.17 17.11
N VAL A 125 1.63 -4.16 16.67
CA VAL A 125 2.13 -5.52 16.40
C VAL A 125 2.87 -5.58 15.06
N ILE A 126 2.33 -4.95 14.01
CA ILE A 126 2.87 -5.10 12.65
C ILE A 126 3.89 -4.04 12.24
N TYR A 127 3.96 -2.91 12.96
CA TYR A 127 4.79 -1.76 12.61
C TYR A 127 6.26 -2.12 12.35
N PRO A 128 6.95 -2.88 13.22
CA PRO A 128 8.37 -3.18 13.00
C PRO A 128 8.64 -3.90 11.68
N GLY A 129 7.81 -4.90 11.37
CA GLY A 129 7.89 -5.65 10.11
C GLY A 129 7.52 -4.79 8.90
N SER A 130 6.47 -3.96 9.01
CA SER A 130 6.06 -3.04 7.96
C SER A 130 7.18 -2.02 7.64
N ALA A 131 7.79 -1.42 8.67
CA ALA A 131 8.88 -0.46 8.52
C ALA A 131 10.10 -1.08 7.81
N LEU A 132 10.45 -2.33 8.18
CA LEU A 132 11.53 -3.05 7.51
C LEU A 132 11.24 -3.28 6.03
N ILE A 133 10.03 -3.73 5.69
CA ILE A 133 9.61 -3.97 4.30
C ILE A 133 9.70 -2.68 3.47
N ARG A 134 9.21 -1.55 4.00
CA ARG A 134 9.28 -0.25 3.30
C ARG A 134 10.71 0.19 3.05
N ARG A 135 11.60 0.06 4.04
CA ARG A 135 13.03 0.34 3.87
C ARG A 135 13.67 -0.58 2.84
N MET A 136 13.29 -1.87 2.81
CA MET A 136 13.77 -2.80 1.80
C MET A 136 13.31 -2.42 0.39
N TRP A 137 12.07 -1.96 0.22
CA TRP A 137 11.57 -1.45 -1.06
C TRP A 137 12.39 -0.25 -1.54
N LEU A 138 12.54 0.78 -0.72
CA LEU A 138 13.34 1.96 -1.07
C LEU A 138 14.78 1.60 -1.45
N ARG A 139 15.44 0.71 -0.68
CA ARG A 139 16.78 0.22 -1.01
C ARG A 139 16.82 -0.58 -2.31
N ALA A 140 15.80 -1.38 -2.61
CA ALA A 140 15.73 -2.12 -3.85
C ALA A 140 15.55 -1.19 -5.06
N ILE A 141 14.70 -0.17 -4.93
CA ILE A 141 14.49 0.86 -5.96
C ILE A 141 15.80 1.62 -6.20
N ALA A 142 16.45 2.11 -5.13
CA ALA A 142 17.72 2.82 -5.24
C ALA A 142 18.82 1.99 -5.91
N ARG A 143 18.92 0.68 -5.60
CA ARG A 143 19.88 -0.21 -6.27
C ARG A 143 19.58 -0.38 -7.76
N ARG A 144 18.30 -0.53 -8.13
CA ARG A 144 17.89 -0.69 -9.54
C ARG A 144 18.11 0.58 -10.34
N ALA A 145 17.82 1.74 -9.76
CA ALA A 145 18.03 3.04 -10.41
C ALA A 145 19.53 3.30 -10.72
N LYS A 146 20.43 2.83 -9.85
CA LYS A 146 21.89 2.95 -10.04
C LYS A 146 22.50 1.92 -10.99
N SER A 147 21.73 0.89 -11.38
CA SER A 147 22.20 -0.16 -12.29
C SER A 147 21.69 0.00 -13.72
N LEU A 148 20.88 1.03 -13.96
CA LEU A 148 20.46 1.48 -15.29
C LEU A 148 21.48 2.49 -15.81
#